data_AF-E3EKU8-F1
#
_entry.id   AF-E3EKU8-F1
#
_cell.length_a   1.000
_cell.length_b   1.000
_cell.length_c   1.000
_cell.angle_alpha   90.00
_cell.angle_beta   90.00
_cell.angle_gamma   90.00
#
_symmetry.space_group_name_H-M   'P 1'
#
loop_
_entity.id
_entity.type
_entity.pdbx_description
1 polymer ?
#
loop_
_entity_poly.entity_id
_entity_poly.type
_entity_poly.pdbx_seq_one_letter_code
_entity_poly.pdbx_strand_id
1 'polypeptide(L)'
;MVTKKGDVALEKGQLLSLPCITFDVSSHMITRKSLAIREYTGTNLDVGIPQGNGRFRLEKENQLIEEYLNAGKGIYLKGKVYFLESAYHSSIYYAKFKKVYDRIHENAERKMRTIAEDYLLHEVPQHQIPIITSIASLYDSGLFTMNKMLEKLSAYLEESKIACYLSLRSQDKDGEIA
;
A
#
# COMPACT_ATOMS: atom_id res chain seq x y z
N MET A 1 1.39 -5.68 30.99
CA MET A 1 0.98 -5.80 29.57
C MET A 1 1.97 -5.02 28.74
N VAL A 2 2.73 -5.70 27.88
CA VAL A 2 3.69 -5.07 26.96
C VAL A 2 3.22 -5.43 25.56
N THR A 3 2.52 -4.52 24.90
CA THR A 3 2.30 -4.61 23.46
C THR A 3 3.63 -4.30 22.78
N LYS A 4 4.21 -5.30 22.11
CA LYS A 4 5.43 -5.09 21.33
C LYS A 4 5.10 -4.16 20.16
N LYS A 5 5.90 -3.11 19.98
CA LYS A 5 5.87 -2.23 18.80
C LYS A 5 6.01 -3.09 17.54
N GLY A 6 5.08 -2.95 16.60
CA GLY A 6 5.09 -3.64 15.30
C GLY A 6 3.99 -4.68 15.10
N ASP A 7 3.09 -4.89 16.06
CA ASP A 7 1.94 -5.76 15.84
C ASP A 7 0.95 -5.06 14.91
N VAL A 8 0.98 -5.48 13.64
CA VAL A 8 -0.08 -5.20 12.65
C VAL A 8 -1.40 -5.51 13.33
N ALA A 9 -2.31 -4.53 13.39
CA ALA A 9 -3.62 -4.73 13.98
C ALA A 9 -4.30 -5.91 13.26
N LEU A 10 -4.36 -7.06 13.95
CA LEU A 10 -4.96 -8.26 13.41
C LEU A 10 -6.47 -8.07 13.45
N GLU A 11 -7.05 -7.76 12.30
CA GLU A 11 -8.49 -7.71 12.18
C GLU A 11 -9.03 -9.11 11.94
N LYS A 12 -10.00 -9.53 12.76
CA LYS A 12 -10.78 -10.73 12.49
C LYS A 12 -11.88 -10.38 11.50
N GLY A 13 -12.05 -11.21 10.49
CA GLY A 13 -13.09 -11.06 9.47
C GLY A 13 -13.66 -12.39 9.03
N GLN A 14 -14.50 -12.34 8.01
CA GLN A 14 -15.08 -13.53 7.38
C GLN A 14 -15.00 -13.43 5.86
N LEU A 15 -14.70 -14.54 5.20
CA LEU A 15 -14.74 -14.68 3.75
C LEU A 15 -15.40 -16.03 3.41
N LEU A 16 -16.44 -16.02 2.58
CA LEU A 16 -17.25 -17.21 2.27
C LEU A 16 -17.76 -17.95 3.52
N SER A 17 -18.20 -17.19 4.54
CA SER A 17 -18.63 -17.73 5.84
C SER A 17 -17.54 -18.43 6.67
N LEU A 18 -16.28 -18.41 6.22
CA LEU A 18 -15.13 -18.96 6.95
C LEU A 18 -14.46 -17.87 7.80
N PRO A 19 -14.14 -18.15 9.08
CA PRO A 19 -13.44 -17.20 9.94
C PRO A 19 -11.99 -17.02 9.50
N CYS A 20 -11.59 -15.76 9.29
CA CYS A 20 -10.29 -15.40 8.74
C CYS A 20 -9.62 -14.28 9.55
N ILE A 21 -8.29 -14.23 9.48
CA ILE A 21 -7.51 -13.05 9.82
C ILE A 21 -7.34 -12.21 8.55
N THR A 22 -7.60 -10.91 8.64
CA THR A 22 -7.61 -9.97 7.52
C THR A 22 -6.56 -8.89 7.66
N PHE A 23 -5.88 -8.58 6.56
CA PHE A 23 -4.88 -7.53 6.45
C PHE A 23 -5.30 -6.52 5.39
N ASP A 24 -5.40 -5.26 5.78
CA ASP A 24 -5.62 -4.16 4.85
C ASP A 24 -4.32 -3.83 4.12
N VAL A 25 -4.38 -3.81 2.79
CA VAL A 25 -3.21 -3.62 1.93
C VAL A 25 -3.38 -2.34 1.13
N SER A 26 -3.01 -1.21 1.73
CA SER A 26 -3.14 0.14 1.15
C SER A 26 -2.01 0.53 0.19
N SER A 27 -0.94 -0.28 0.13
CA SER A 27 0.26 0.03 -0.66
C SER A 27 0.21 -0.56 -2.07
N HIS A 28 0.22 0.31 -3.09
CA HIS A 28 0.42 -0.07 -4.49
C HIS A 28 1.72 -0.85 -4.75
N MET A 29 2.68 -0.85 -3.83
CA MET A 29 3.91 -1.66 -3.94
C MET A 29 3.71 -3.11 -3.52
N ILE A 30 2.80 -3.41 -2.57
CA ILE A 30 2.49 -4.79 -2.16
C ILE A 30 1.71 -5.50 -3.26
N THR A 31 0.85 -4.78 -3.99
CA THR A 31 0.10 -5.32 -5.13
C THR A 31 0.98 -5.52 -6.36
N ARG A 32 1.95 -4.63 -6.63
CA ARG A 32 2.85 -4.71 -7.80
C ARG A 32 3.98 -5.73 -7.67
N LYS A 33 4.60 -5.89 -6.50
CA LYS A 33 5.50 -7.02 -6.27
C LYS A 33 4.61 -8.21 -6.07
N SER A 34 4.36 -8.94 -7.14
CA SER A 34 3.71 -10.24 -7.17
C SER A 34 4.39 -11.20 -6.18
N LEU A 35 4.07 -11.06 -4.89
CA LEU A 35 3.80 -12.22 -4.07
C LEU A 35 2.84 -13.03 -4.93
N ALA A 36 3.15 -14.29 -5.21
CA ALA A 36 2.28 -15.17 -5.99
C ALA A 36 0.98 -15.52 -5.21
N ILE A 37 0.40 -14.53 -4.54
CA ILE A 37 -0.97 -14.45 -4.08
C ILE A 37 -1.72 -14.10 -5.37
N ARG A 38 -2.31 -15.12 -5.99
CA ARG A 38 -2.92 -14.98 -7.32
C ARG A 38 -3.97 -13.86 -7.27
N GLU A 39 -3.72 -12.81 -8.04
CA GLU A 39 -4.69 -11.75 -8.31
C GLU A 39 -5.84 -12.35 -9.12
N TYR A 40 -7.05 -12.28 -8.57
CA TYR A 40 -8.26 -12.64 -9.28
C TYR A 40 -8.65 -11.47 -10.19
N THR A 41 -8.60 -11.69 -11.50
CA THR A 41 -9.17 -10.76 -12.48
C THR A 41 -10.69 -10.95 -12.48
N GLY A 42 -11.40 -9.95 -11.97
CA GLY A 42 -12.83 -9.97 -11.65
C GLY A 42 -13.79 -10.01 -12.84
N THR A 43 -13.68 -11.01 -13.72
CA THR A 43 -14.66 -11.23 -14.79
C THR A 43 -15.00 -12.73 -14.92
N ASN A 44 -16.17 -13.09 -14.41
CA ASN A 44 -16.96 -14.30 -14.68
C ASN A 44 -16.23 -15.67 -14.68
N LEU A 45 -16.21 -16.27 -13.49
CA LEU A 45 -16.58 -17.66 -13.13
C LEU A 45 -15.85 -18.89 -13.66
N ASP A 46 -14.96 -18.85 -14.65
CA ASP A 46 -14.30 -20.08 -15.13
C ASP A 46 -12.77 -19.92 -15.19
N VAL A 47 -12.08 -20.26 -14.10
CA VAL A 47 -10.61 -20.37 -14.12
C VAL A 47 -10.25 -21.74 -14.68
N GLY A 48 -9.62 -21.75 -15.86
CA GLY A 48 -9.08 -22.97 -16.45
C GLY A 48 -7.75 -23.37 -15.79
N ILE A 49 -7.74 -24.48 -15.04
CA ILE A 49 -6.53 -25.04 -14.46
C ILE A 49 -5.96 -26.12 -15.40
N PRO A 50 -4.73 -25.96 -15.92
CA PRO A 50 -4.12 -26.96 -16.78
C PRO A 50 -3.86 -28.26 -16.02
N GLN A 51 -4.29 -29.37 -16.60
CA GLN A 51 -3.96 -30.72 -16.17
C GLN A 51 -2.81 -31.28 -17.03
N GLY A 52 -2.02 -32.19 -16.45
CA GLY A 52 -0.81 -32.74 -17.09
C GLY A 52 -1.02 -33.50 -18.41
N ASN A 53 -2.28 -33.71 -18.82
CA ASN A 53 -2.69 -34.34 -20.07
C ASN A 53 -3.14 -33.33 -21.15
N GLY A 54 -2.84 -32.04 -20.98
CA GLY A 54 -3.24 -30.98 -21.91
C GLY A 54 -4.73 -30.59 -21.82
N ARG A 55 -5.47 -31.12 -20.85
CA ARG A 55 -6.86 -30.73 -20.57
C ARG A 55 -6.90 -29.59 -19.56
N PHE A 56 -8.00 -28.85 -19.54
CA PHE A 56 -8.26 -27.81 -18.56
C PHE A 56 -9.45 -28.23 -17.70
N ARG A 57 -9.31 -28.07 -16.38
CA ARG A 57 -10.44 -28.16 -15.44
C ARG A 57 -10.98 -26.75 -15.23
N LEU A 58 -12.27 -26.54 -15.50
CA LEU A 58 -12.94 -25.28 -15.17
C LEU A 58 -13.34 -25.33 -13.70
N GLU A 59 -12.93 -24.33 -12.94
CA GLU A 59 -13.32 -24.15 -11.55
C GLU A 59 -13.93 -22.78 -11.32
N LYS A 60 -14.95 -22.78 -10.46
CA LYS A 60 -15.56 -21.54 -9.99
C LYS A 60 -14.62 -20.83 -9.04
N GLU A 61 -14.58 -19.51 -9.15
CA GLU A 61 -13.79 -18.63 -8.30
C GLU A 61 -13.95 -18.93 -6.79
N ASN A 62 -15.19 -19.09 -6.32
CA ASN A 62 -15.45 -19.38 -4.90
C ASN A 62 -14.83 -20.71 -4.44
N GLN A 63 -14.81 -21.73 -5.30
CA GLN A 63 -14.21 -23.03 -5.00
C GLN A 63 -12.68 -22.90 -4.89
N LEU A 64 -12.07 -22.11 -5.77
CA LEU A 64 -10.64 -21.82 -5.73
C LEU A 64 -10.28 -21.05 -4.45
N ILE A 65 -11.05 -20.01 -4.10
CA ILE A 65 -10.86 -19.23 -2.87
C ILE A 65 -10.92 -20.15 -1.65
N GLU A 66 -11.95 -21.00 -1.56
CA GLU A 66 -12.13 -21.94 -0.45
C GLU A 66 -10.99 -22.97 -0.37
N GLU A 67 -10.58 -23.59 -1.48
CA GLU A 67 -9.46 -24.54 -1.52
C GLU A 67 -8.17 -23.88 -0.99
N TYR A 68 -7.88 -22.66 -1.44
CA TYR A 68 -6.67 -21.96 -1.05
C TYR A 68 -6.71 -21.47 0.40
N LEU A 69 -7.87 -21.03 0.90
CA LEU A 69 -8.05 -20.71 2.32
C LEU A 69 -7.82 -21.95 3.18
N ASN A 70 -8.42 -23.09 2.80
CA ASN A 70 -8.23 -24.37 3.49
C ASN A 70 -6.78 -24.87 3.44
N ALA A 71 -6.06 -24.60 2.33
CA ALA A 71 -4.64 -24.88 2.20
C ALA A 71 -3.74 -23.86 2.94
N GLY A 72 -4.30 -22.83 3.57
CA GLY A 72 -3.56 -21.77 4.25
C GLY A 72 -2.75 -20.88 3.32
N LYS A 73 -3.03 -20.85 2.01
CA LYS A 73 -2.21 -20.14 1.00
C LYS A 73 -2.39 -18.63 1.00
N GLY A 74 -3.43 -18.12 1.67
CA GLY A 74 -3.78 -16.70 1.70
C GLY A 74 -4.47 -16.27 0.40
N ILE A 75 -5.51 -15.44 0.49
CA ILE A 75 -6.26 -14.94 -0.67
C ILE A 75 -6.27 -13.42 -0.66
N TYR A 76 -5.91 -12.79 -1.78
CA TYR A 76 -6.09 -11.36 -1.98
C TYR A 76 -7.43 -11.10 -2.66
N LEU A 77 -8.27 -10.28 -2.03
CA LEU A 77 -9.57 -9.89 -2.56
C LEU A 77 -9.90 -8.47 -2.12
N LYS A 78 -10.26 -7.60 -3.07
CA LYS A 78 -10.73 -6.22 -2.82
C LYS A 78 -9.83 -5.40 -1.88
N GLY A 79 -8.51 -5.44 -2.09
CA GLY A 79 -7.58 -4.66 -1.26
C GLY A 79 -7.20 -5.29 0.07
N LYS A 80 -7.75 -6.47 0.41
CA LYS A 80 -7.45 -7.20 1.64
C LYS A 80 -6.84 -8.56 1.36
N VAL A 81 -5.93 -9.01 2.25
CA VAL A 81 -5.45 -10.40 2.27
C VAL A 81 -6.12 -11.15 3.41
N TYR A 82 -6.65 -12.33 3.11
CA TYR A 82 -7.34 -13.22 4.05
C TYR A 82 -6.52 -14.48 4.27
N PHE A 83 -6.31 -14.86 5.53
CA PHE A 83 -5.80 -16.18 5.93
C PHE A 83 -6.82 -16.87 6.83
N LEU A 84 -7.03 -18.17 6.64
CA LEU A 84 -7.90 -18.95 7.50
C LEU A 84 -7.38 -18.91 8.95
N GLU A 85 -8.25 -18.60 9.92
CA GLU A 85 -7.84 -18.37 11.31
C GLU A 85 -7.11 -19.59 11.91
N SER A 86 -7.54 -20.80 11.58
CA SER A 86 -6.94 -22.05 12.06
C SER A 86 -5.56 -22.36 11.47
N ALA A 87 -5.23 -21.82 10.30
CA ALA A 87 -3.99 -22.10 9.57
C ALA A 87 -3.03 -20.91 9.50
N TYR A 88 -3.45 -19.76 10.02
CA TYR A 88 -2.73 -18.50 9.92
C TYR A 88 -1.29 -18.61 10.44
N HIS A 89 -1.09 -19.05 11.68
CA HIS A 89 0.25 -19.12 12.30
C HIS A 89 1.14 -20.24 11.77
N SER A 90 0.56 -21.31 11.25
CA SER A 90 1.29 -22.49 10.76
C SER A 90 1.61 -22.44 9.26
N SER A 91 0.99 -21.51 8.53
CA SER A 91 1.19 -21.39 7.08
C SER A 91 2.56 -20.79 6.72
N ILE A 92 3.29 -21.51 5.87
CA ILE A 92 4.53 -21.03 5.22
C ILE A 92 4.24 -19.78 4.38
N TYR A 93 3.04 -19.67 3.79
CA TYR A 93 2.65 -18.52 2.97
C TYR A 93 2.42 -17.28 3.81
N TYR A 94 1.82 -17.43 5.00
CA TYR A 94 1.72 -16.33 5.95
C TYR A 94 3.10 -15.81 6.36
N ALA A 95 4.04 -16.69 6.74
CA ALA A 95 5.39 -16.28 7.12
C ALA A 95 6.11 -15.49 6.00
N LYS A 96 5.93 -15.91 4.74
CA LYS A 96 6.46 -15.21 3.56
C LYS A 96 5.78 -13.85 3.36
N PHE A 97 4.45 -13.81 3.44
CA PHE A 97 3.67 -12.57 3.33
C PHE A 97 4.10 -11.57 4.39
N LYS A 98 4.12 -11.98 5.67
CA LYS A 98 4.49 -11.12 6.80
C LYS A 98 5.86 -10.46 6.60
N LYS A 99 6.87 -11.24 6.21
CA LYS A 99 8.22 -10.71 5.93
C LYS A 99 8.24 -9.64 4.83
N VAL A 100 7.40 -9.78 3.81
CA VAL A 100 7.29 -8.78 2.72
C VAL A 100 6.48 -7.57 3.16
N TYR A 101 5.36 -7.81 3.85
CA TYR A 101 4.50 -6.77 4.42
C TYR A 101 5.27 -5.87 5.38
N ASP A 102 5.94 -6.46 6.37
CA ASP A 102 6.76 -5.74 7.36
C ASP A 102 7.86 -4.93 6.66
N ARG A 103 8.55 -5.50 5.67
CA ARG A 103 9.57 -4.77 4.90
C ARG A 103 8.99 -3.57 4.15
N ILE A 104 7.81 -3.70 3.56
CA ILE A 104 7.18 -2.60 2.81
C ILE A 104 6.67 -1.53 3.77
N HIS A 105 6.11 -1.92 4.91
CA HIS A 105 5.71 -0.98 5.95
C HIS A 105 6.90 -0.28 6.59
N GLU A 106 7.96 -0.99 6.94
CA GLU A 106 9.21 -0.39 7.41
C GLU A 106 9.77 0.57 6.35
N ASN A 107 9.73 0.24 5.06
CA ASN A 107 10.18 1.16 4.01
C ASN A 107 9.25 2.35 3.79
N ALA A 108 7.94 2.20 4.02
CA ALA A 108 6.97 3.29 3.96
C ALA A 108 7.12 4.22 5.16
N GLU A 109 7.41 3.68 6.35
CA GLU A 109 7.75 4.43 7.56
C GLU A 109 9.16 5.05 7.47
N ARG A 110 10.11 4.40 6.78
CA ARG A 110 11.46 4.90 6.51
C ARG A 110 11.55 5.86 5.32
N LYS A 111 10.45 6.20 4.64
CA LYS A 111 10.42 7.47 3.90
C LYS A 111 10.49 8.56 4.95
N MET A 112 11.72 8.99 5.25
CA MET A 112 12.00 10.16 6.06
C MET A 112 11.06 11.26 5.61
N ARG A 113 10.21 11.76 6.52
CA ARG A 113 9.52 13.02 6.25
C ARG A 113 10.61 14.01 5.94
N THR A 114 10.58 14.55 4.74
CA THR A 114 11.57 15.52 4.31
C THR A 114 11.42 16.76 5.20
N ILE A 115 12.47 17.57 5.35
CA ILE A 115 12.41 18.76 6.23
C ILE A 115 11.25 19.67 5.78
N ALA A 116 10.98 19.72 4.47
CA ALA A 116 9.85 20.42 3.91
C ALA A 116 8.48 19.82 4.30
N GLU A 117 8.33 18.50 4.38
CA GLU A 117 7.09 17.85 4.84
C GLU A 117 6.84 18.03 6.34
N ASP A 118 7.90 18.03 7.15
CA ASP A 118 7.81 18.30 8.59
C ASP A 118 7.43 19.77 8.85
N TYR A 119 8.00 20.71 8.07
CA TYR A 119 7.59 22.12 8.08
C TYR A 119 6.10 22.28 7.77
N LEU A 120 5.57 21.61 6.75
CA LEU A 120 4.15 21.70 6.41
C LEU A 120 3.23 21.19 7.53
N LEU A 121 3.63 20.15 8.27
CA LEU A 121 2.85 19.64 9.41
C LEU A 121 2.67 20.67 10.53
N HIS A 122 3.61 21.61 10.67
CA HIS A 122 3.53 22.70 11.65
C HIS A 122 2.76 23.92 11.14
N GLU A 123 2.73 24.13 9.83
CA GLU A 123 2.24 25.38 9.24
C GLU A 123 0.83 25.29 8.64
N VAL A 124 0.36 24.08 8.30
CA VAL A 124 -0.95 23.88 7.65
C VAL A 124 -1.71 22.67 8.19
N PRO A 125 -3.05 22.66 8.07
CA PRO A 125 -3.86 21.49 8.39
C PRO A 125 -3.43 20.24 7.61
N GLN A 126 -3.39 19.09 8.28
CA GLN A 126 -2.89 17.82 7.72
C GLN A 126 -3.57 17.40 6.40
N HIS A 127 -4.84 17.76 6.19
CA HIS A 127 -5.58 17.45 4.96
C HIS A 127 -5.14 18.28 3.74
N GLN A 128 -4.44 19.41 3.94
CA GLN A 128 -3.94 20.27 2.86
C GLN A 128 -2.53 19.86 2.39
N ILE A 129 -1.77 19.15 3.23
CA ILE A 129 -0.40 18.73 2.94
C ILE A 129 -0.31 17.92 1.63
N PRO A 130 -1.17 16.91 1.35
CA PRO A 130 -1.12 16.18 0.09
C PRO A 130 -1.38 17.06 -1.14
N ILE A 131 -2.18 18.12 -1.00
CA ILE A 131 -2.50 19.04 -2.09
C ILE A 131 -1.27 19.89 -2.40
N ILE A 132 -0.65 20.45 -1.36
CA ILE A 132 0.57 21.26 -1.46
C ILE A 132 1.73 20.45 -2.06
N THR A 133 1.96 19.23 -1.56
CA THR A 133 3.03 18.36 -2.07
C THR A 133 2.76 17.92 -3.51
N SER A 134 1.49 17.72 -3.90
CA SER A 134 1.10 17.41 -5.28
C SER A 134 1.38 18.59 -6.22
N ILE A 135 1.01 19.83 -5.84
CA ILE A 135 1.29 21.03 -6.64
C ILE A 135 2.80 21.17 -6.90
N ALA A 136 3.61 20.98 -5.86
CA ALA A 136 5.06 21.09 -5.95
C ALA A 136 5.67 19.94 -6.79
N SER A 137 5.08 18.74 -6.73
CA SER A 137 5.49 17.59 -7.57
C SER A 137 5.13 17.79 -9.04
N LEU A 138 3.99 18.43 -9.34
CA LEU A 138 3.60 18.78 -10.71
C LEU A 138 4.58 19.78 -11.34
N TYR A 139 5.10 20.73 -10.55
CA TYR A 139 6.18 21.61 -11.00
C TYR A 139 7.47 20.82 -11.31
N ASP A 140 7.90 19.93 -10.41
CA ASP A 140 9.12 19.14 -10.62
C ASP A 140 9.06 18.25 -11.87
N SER A 141 7.87 17.73 -12.17
CA SER A 141 7.63 16.93 -13.39
C SER A 141 7.58 17.77 -14.67
N GLY A 142 7.71 19.10 -14.58
CA GLY A 142 7.62 20.02 -15.70
C GLY A 142 6.18 20.30 -16.18
N LEU A 143 5.16 19.75 -15.52
CA LEU A 143 3.75 19.97 -15.87
C LEU A 143 3.27 21.36 -15.47
N PHE A 144 3.79 21.92 -14.37
CA PHE A 144 3.55 23.31 -13.98
C PHE A 144 4.77 24.18 -14.24
N THR A 145 4.53 25.41 -14.69
CA THR A 145 5.54 26.47 -14.66
C THR A 145 5.66 27.02 -13.24
N MET A 146 6.79 27.68 -12.92
CA MET A 146 7.00 28.31 -11.61
C MET A 146 5.84 29.25 -11.24
N ASN A 147 5.41 30.11 -12.17
CA ASN A 147 4.27 31.02 -11.94
C ASN A 147 2.98 30.27 -11.61
N LYS A 148 2.70 29.15 -12.31
CA LYS A 148 1.49 28.35 -12.06
C LYS A 148 1.53 27.64 -10.72
N MET A 149 2.71 27.16 -10.32
CA MET A 149 2.92 26.57 -9.00
C MET A 149 2.68 27.61 -7.90
N LEU A 150 3.27 28.81 -8.01
CA LEU A 150 3.08 29.89 -7.03
C LEU A 150 1.61 30.32 -6.93
N GLU A 151 0.92 30.50 -8.06
CA GLU A 151 -0.52 30.80 -8.12
C GLU A 151 -1.36 29.74 -7.39
N LYS A 152 -1.00 28.45 -7.51
CA LYS A 152 -1.74 27.36 -6.87
C LYS A 152 -1.40 27.19 -5.40
N LEU A 153 -0.14 27.41 -5.01
CA LEU A 153 0.29 27.34 -3.62
C LEU A 153 -0.25 28.50 -2.78
N SER A 154 -0.43 29.69 -3.36
CA SER A 154 -0.97 30.86 -2.64
C SER A 154 -2.41 30.70 -2.16
N ALA A 155 -3.14 29.69 -2.67
CA ALA A 155 -4.45 29.31 -2.15
C ALA A 155 -4.38 28.55 -0.81
N TYR A 156 -3.22 28.04 -0.43
CA TYR A 156 -3.02 27.18 0.74
C TYR A 156 -1.93 27.69 1.69
N LEU A 157 -1.00 28.51 1.21
CA LEU A 157 0.15 29.01 1.94
C LEU A 157 0.33 30.51 1.71
N GLU A 158 0.74 31.23 2.75
CA GLU A 158 1.21 32.61 2.61
C GLU A 158 2.53 32.66 1.84
N GLU A 159 2.79 33.77 1.14
CA GLU A 159 3.96 33.92 0.26
C GLU A 159 5.30 33.67 0.98
N SER A 160 5.42 34.13 2.22
CA SER A 160 6.59 33.88 3.09
C SER A 160 6.80 32.39 3.38
N LYS A 161 5.72 31.63 3.55
CA LYS A 161 5.75 30.18 3.81
C LYS A 161 6.03 29.37 2.56
N ILE A 162 5.59 29.85 1.39
CA ILE A 162 5.91 29.24 0.09
C ILE A 162 7.42 29.27 -0.16
N ALA A 163 8.05 30.45 0.03
CA ALA A 163 9.49 30.59 -0.14
C ALA A 163 10.28 29.66 0.81
N CYS A 164 9.86 29.57 2.08
CA CYS A 164 10.46 28.67 3.06
C CYS A 164 10.30 27.19 2.66
N TYR A 165 9.07 26.76 2.33
CA TYR A 165 8.78 25.40 1.89
C TYR A 165 9.62 24.99 0.66
N LEU A 166 9.69 25.85 -0.36
CA LEU A 166 10.47 25.56 -1.57
C LEU A 166 11.97 25.48 -1.29
N SER A 167 12.49 26.34 -0.40
CA SER A 167 13.90 26.30 0.03
C SER A 167 14.24 25.03 0.81
N LEU A 168 13.37 24.59 1.73
CA LEU A 168 13.57 23.33 2.45
C LEU A 168 13.50 22.14 1.49
N ARG A 169 12.57 22.20 0.54
CA ARG A 169 12.37 21.14 -0.46
C ARG A 169 13.52 21.03 -1.46
N SER A 170 14.25 22.11 -1.76
CA SER A 170 15.50 22.03 -2.53
C SER A 170 16.62 21.38 -1.71
N GLN A 171 16.72 21.68 -0.41
CA GLN A 171 17.71 21.04 0.47
C GLN A 171 17.47 19.53 0.60
N ASP A 172 16.20 19.12 0.66
CA ASP A 172 15.81 17.71 0.67
C ASP A 172 16.29 16.98 -0.60
N LYS A 173 16.28 17.65 -1.76
CA LYS A 173 16.74 17.07 -3.04
C LYS A 173 18.27 17.04 -3.17
N ASP A 174 18.94 18.06 -2.67
CA ASP A 174 20.41 18.14 -2.69
C ASP A 174 21.04 17.14 -1.70
N GLY A 175 20.34 16.83 -0.60
CA GLY A 175 20.75 15.84 0.40
C GLY A 175 20.63 14.37 -0.04
N GLU A 176 19.89 14.06 -1.10
CA GLU A 176 19.79 12.70 -1.67
C GLU A 176 20.98 12.32 -2.60
N ILE A 177 21.90 13.26 -2.89
CA ILE A 177 23.05 13.05 -3.82
C ILE A 177 24.39 12.77 -3.07
N ALA A 178 24.39 12.71 -1.73
CA ALA A 178 25.60 12.46 -0.93
C ALA A 178 25.77 10.99 -0.48
#